data_AF-A0A915Q5G3-F1
#
_entry.id   AF-A0A915Q5G3-F1
#
_cell.length_a   1.000
_cell.length_b   1.000
_cell.length_c   1.000
_cell.angle_alpha   90.00
_cell.angle_beta   90.00
_cell.angle_gamma   90.00
#
_symmetry.space_group_name_H-M   'P 1'
#
loop_
_entity.id
_entity.type
_entity.pdbx_description
1 polymer ?
#
loop_
_entity_poly.entity_id
_entity_poly.type
_entity_poly.pdbx_seq_one_letter_code
_entity_poly.pdbx_strand_id
1 'polypeptide(L)'
;MRSIQKVGVWPVGLVGGLIVETAKFSEGKNVSFNSLWKPERPFPIDMAAFAINLSLALDANAFFTYNVPRGYQESHFLTALGLKRSDLELKANGCTKVYVWHTRTERTKLSQHERSKFWQGLLNDVESDASMGERKGQNFYYPPDFDYKKHKSLNSYHGTHALRERAAKIKQGILIIRFEMPFNIWCLGCNNHVGMGVRYNAEKKKIGMYYTTPLYEFRMKCHLCDNYFVIRTDPEHFDYELVEGCRRQEKRYDPSTIDQLGAVDRGFSRQLESDHMFQVEHVEQDKEKAASSADKVDKLEWIQERMRDDFAANQALRRSFNRDKTDLKEMRIRDEDLLKRMSLNIKLVSESDQDKKLAAAVLRYKDIKFSQERLEEKRQSILNKPIFSSSQPSTSSKNGTTQKRLLKMKFRKNERGVFDSGSSTRGGAEQVTPGSLGIIKRIKFKNEEQDEIDVSKKKNLSNVKYESTELLCGNQRNLTAPKNENLSIEKTDLSNGCKLTALVADYGGDSSSDTPD
;
A
#
# COMPACT_ATOMS: atom_id res chain seq x y z
N MET A 1 -24.24 -43.33 25.13
CA MET A 1 -25.46 -43.92 24.53
C MET A 1 -25.96 -45.19 25.21
N ARG A 2 -25.14 -45.95 25.99
CA ARG A 2 -25.58 -47.19 26.67
C ARG A 2 -26.55 -47.01 27.87
N SER A 3 -26.94 -45.78 28.19
CA SER A 3 -27.81 -45.43 29.34
C SER A 3 -29.23 -45.02 28.94
N ILE A 4 -29.67 -45.38 27.72
CA ILE A 4 -31.01 -45.07 27.22
C ILE A 4 -31.99 -46.11 27.80
N GLN A 5 -33.03 -45.67 28.51
CA GLN A 5 -34.03 -46.58 29.08
C GLN A 5 -35.11 -46.92 28.06
N LYS A 6 -35.66 -45.91 27.36
CA LYS A 6 -36.63 -46.11 26.27
C LYS A 6 -36.09 -45.59 24.94
N VAL A 7 -36.08 -44.27 24.76
CA VAL A 7 -35.57 -43.61 23.54
C VAL A 7 -34.77 -42.39 23.90
N GLY A 8 -33.53 -42.31 23.42
CA GLY A 8 -32.67 -41.14 23.56
C GLY A 8 -32.72 -40.28 22.30
N VAL A 9 -32.78 -38.96 22.46
CA VAL A 9 -32.79 -37.98 21.35
C VAL A 9 -31.67 -36.95 21.55
N TRP A 10 -31.06 -36.48 20.46
CA TRP A 10 -30.01 -35.46 20.49
C TRP A 10 -30.05 -34.54 19.25
N PRO A 11 -29.38 -33.38 19.28
CA PRO A 11 -29.32 -32.46 18.16
C PRO A 11 -28.52 -33.04 16.99
N VAL A 12 -28.94 -32.72 15.76
CA VAL A 12 -28.20 -33.04 14.53
C VAL A 12 -27.92 -31.76 13.74
N GLY A 13 -26.65 -31.58 13.38
CA GLY A 13 -26.21 -30.44 12.59
C GLY A 13 -26.48 -30.61 11.09
N LEU A 14 -26.82 -29.49 10.43
CA LEU A 14 -26.93 -29.35 8.98
C LEU A 14 -28.03 -30.21 8.32
N VAL A 15 -29.21 -30.30 8.98
CA VAL A 15 -30.36 -31.12 8.53
C VAL A 15 -31.52 -30.25 8.07
N GLY A 16 -32.24 -30.68 7.04
CA GLY A 16 -33.55 -30.11 6.68
C GLY A 16 -33.55 -28.62 6.32
N GLY A 17 -32.39 -28.06 6.00
CA GLY A 17 -32.19 -26.62 5.73
C GLY A 17 -31.97 -25.76 6.97
N LEU A 18 -31.82 -26.36 8.16
CA LEU A 18 -31.45 -25.71 9.41
C LEU A 18 -29.98 -25.93 9.74
N ILE A 19 -29.38 -25.03 10.53
CA ILE A 19 -28.03 -25.22 11.08
C ILE A 19 -28.03 -26.37 12.09
N VAL A 20 -29.06 -26.43 12.94
CA VAL A 20 -29.29 -27.53 13.91
C VAL A 20 -30.77 -27.87 14.00
N GLU A 21 -31.10 -29.14 13.79
CA GLU A 21 -32.38 -29.71 14.17
C GLU A 21 -32.26 -30.31 15.57
N THR A 22 -33.10 -29.86 16.52
CA THR A 22 -32.97 -30.21 17.94
C THR A 22 -34.31 -30.32 18.64
N ALA A 23 -34.35 -31.17 19.67
CA ALA A 23 -35.46 -31.29 20.59
C ALA A 23 -35.30 -30.31 21.76
N LYS A 24 -36.36 -29.59 22.12
CA LYS A 24 -36.40 -28.62 23.23
C LYS A 24 -37.37 -29.12 24.31
N PHE A 25 -37.01 -28.88 25.56
CA PHE A 25 -37.92 -29.14 26.67
C PHE A 25 -39.01 -28.07 26.71
N SER A 26 -40.28 -28.47 26.65
CA SER A 26 -41.43 -27.57 26.87
C SER A 26 -41.98 -27.77 28.27
N GLU A 27 -42.45 -26.69 28.90
CA GLU A 27 -43.09 -26.76 30.22
C GLU A 27 -44.23 -27.79 30.20
N GLY A 28 -44.17 -28.78 31.10
CA GLY A 28 -45.16 -29.87 31.17
C GLY A 28 -44.69 -31.27 30.73
N LYS A 29 -43.38 -31.59 30.78
CA LYS A 29 -42.78 -32.89 30.36
C LYS A 29 -42.99 -33.24 28.87
N ASN A 30 -43.44 -32.30 28.06
CA ASN A 30 -43.60 -32.49 26.63
C ASN A 30 -42.34 -32.00 25.91
N VAL A 31 -41.83 -32.81 24.99
CA VAL A 31 -40.70 -32.46 24.13
C VAL A 31 -41.23 -31.79 22.86
N SER A 32 -40.77 -30.58 22.57
CA SER A 32 -41.01 -29.87 21.31
C SER A 32 -39.78 -29.97 20.40
N PHE A 33 -39.92 -29.67 19.11
CA PHE A 33 -38.85 -29.85 18.13
C PHE A 33 -38.65 -28.60 17.29
N ASN A 34 -37.40 -28.35 16.92
CA ASN A 34 -36.98 -27.30 16.01
C ASN A 34 -36.73 -27.88 14.62
N SER A 35 -37.81 -28.19 13.88
CA SER A 35 -37.75 -28.78 12.54
C SER A 35 -38.41 -27.87 11.52
N LEU A 36 -37.76 -27.62 10.37
CA LEU A 36 -38.33 -26.81 9.29
C LEU A 36 -39.20 -27.63 8.33
N TRP A 37 -38.87 -28.91 8.13
CA TRP A 37 -39.54 -29.79 7.18
C TRP A 37 -40.67 -30.59 7.84
N LYS A 38 -41.92 -30.31 7.46
CA LYS A 38 -43.16 -30.94 7.98
C LYS A 38 -43.17 -31.06 9.51
N PRO A 39 -43.29 -29.92 10.22
CA PRO A 39 -43.27 -29.90 11.68
C PRO A 39 -44.48 -30.55 12.33
N GLU A 40 -45.58 -30.78 11.58
CA GLU A 40 -46.80 -31.40 12.09
C GLU A 40 -46.65 -32.91 12.36
N ARG A 41 -45.49 -33.50 12.02
CA ARG A 41 -45.20 -34.91 12.25
C ARG A 41 -45.30 -35.25 13.75
N PRO A 42 -45.73 -36.48 14.11
CA PRO A 42 -45.69 -36.96 15.49
C PRO A 42 -44.28 -36.84 16.11
N PHE A 43 -43.24 -37.21 15.36
CA PHE A 43 -41.84 -37.06 15.74
C PHE A 43 -41.05 -36.45 14.57
N PRO A 44 -40.96 -35.11 14.50
CA PRO A 44 -40.18 -34.42 13.47
C PRO A 44 -38.70 -34.41 13.87
N ILE A 45 -38.06 -35.56 13.69
CA ILE A 45 -36.64 -35.78 13.93
C ILE A 45 -36.04 -36.54 12.75
N ASP A 46 -34.73 -36.38 12.57
CA ASP A 46 -33.97 -37.15 11.59
C ASP A 46 -33.66 -38.56 12.13
N MET A 47 -33.42 -39.50 11.23
CA MET A 47 -33.09 -40.89 11.60
C MET A 47 -31.82 -40.96 12.47
N ALA A 48 -30.86 -40.07 12.23
CA ALA A 48 -29.62 -39.97 12.99
C ALA A 48 -29.78 -39.27 14.37
N ALA A 49 -30.97 -38.73 14.66
CA ALA A 49 -31.22 -37.92 15.86
C ALA A 49 -31.69 -38.72 17.08
N PHE A 50 -31.91 -40.03 16.95
CA PHE A 50 -32.40 -40.86 18.06
C PHE A 50 -31.77 -42.25 18.11
N ALA A 51 -31.86 -42.88 19.29
CA ALA A 51 -31.63 -44.30 19.49
C ALA A 51 -32.67 -44.89 20.43
N ILE A 52 -33.00 -46.15 20.20
CA ILE A 52 -33.98 -46.89 20.99
C ILE A 52 -33.30 -47.97 21.80
N ASN A 53 -33.90 -48.33 22.93
CA ASN A 53 -33.49 -49.50 23.69
C ASN A 53 -33.79 -50.78 22.87
N LEU A 54 -32.81 -51.67 22.76
CA LEU A 54 -32.92 -52.90 21.97
C LEU A 54 -34.05 -53.81 22.48
N SER A 55 -34.27 -53.87 23.80
CA SER A 55 -35.34 -54.67 24.39
C SER A 55 -36.72 -54.22 23.92
N LEU A 56 -36.92 -52.92 23.70
CA LEU A 56 -38.17 -52.39 23.14
C LEU A 56 -38.33 -52.75 21.66
N ALA A 57 -37.23 -52.84 20.91
CA ALA A 57 -37.24 -53.15 19.49
C ALA A 57 -37.50 -54.64 19.21
N LEU A 58 -37.05 -55.53 20.10
CA LEU A 58 -37.19 -56.98 19.95
C LEU A 58 -38.62 -57.47 20.19
N ASP A 59 -39.35 -56.81 21.08
CA ASP A 59 -40.70 -57.21 21.49
C ASP A 59 -41.83 -56.56 20.66
N ALA A 60 -41.48 -55.66 19.73
CA ALA A 60 -42.45 -54.82 19.03
C ALA A 60 -42.63 -55.19 17.55
N ASN A 61 -43.88 -55.16 17.07
CA ASN A 61 -44.24 -55.28 15.65
C ASN A 61 -44.00 -53.95 14.89
N ALA A 62 -42.82 -53.36 15.02
CA ALA A 62 -42.45 -52.13 14.32
C ALA A 62 -41.49 -52.43 13.17
N PHE A 63 -41.88 -52.10 11.94
CA PHE A 63 -41.09 -52.33 10.73
C PHE A 63 -41.05 -51.08 9.86
N PHE A 64 -39.96 -50.94 9.12
CA PHE A 64 -39.83 -49.90 8.10
C PHE A 64 -40.61 -50.32 6.86
N THR A 65 -41.56 -49.48 6.44
CA THR A 65 -42.40 -49.73 5.25
C THR A 65 -42.15 -48.68 4.18
N TYR A 66 -42.14 -49.06 2.90
CA TYR A 66 -42.00 -48.14 1.77
C TYR A 66 -43.28 -47.36 1.43
N ASN A 67 -44.43 -47.79 1.96
CA ASN A 67 -45.75 -47.18 1.75
C ASN A 67 -46.01 -45.95 2.64
N VAL A 68 -44.97 -45.37 3.22
CA VAL A 68 -45.06 -44.22 4.12
C VAL A 68 -44.59 -42.96 3.37
N PRO A 69 -45.29 -41.82 3.48
CA PRO A 69 -44.87 -40.58 2.85
C PRO A 69 -43.44 -40.19 3.25
N ARG A 70 -42.69 -39.61 2.30
CA ARG A 70 -41.29 -39.20 2.53
C ARG A 70 -41.15 -38.33 3.79
N GLY A 71 -40.24 -38.73 4.67
CA GLY A 71 -39.95 -38.07 5.95
C GLY A 71 -40.89 -38.42 7.11
N TYR A 72 -41.80 -39.39 6.96
CA TYR A 72 -42.62 -39.92 8.05
C TYR A 72 -42.11 -41.26 8.59
N GLN A 73 -40.99 -41.76 8.07
CA GLN A 73 -40.47 -43.08 8.39
C GLN A 73 -40.12 -43.22 9.87
N GLU A 74 -39.47 -42.19 10.41
CA GLU A 74 -39.05 -42.06 11.81
C GLU A 74 -40.28 -42.00 12.72
N SER A 75 -41.25 -41.16 12.36
CA SER A 75 -42.50 -41.01 13.10
C SER A 75 -43.34 -42.29 13.09
N HIS A 76 -43.43 -42.97 11.96
CA HIS A 76 -44.16 -44.22 11.81
C HIS A 76 -43.53 -45.31 12.67
N PHE A 77 -42.21 -45.45 12.59
CA PHE A 77 -41.45 -46.43 13.36
C PHE A 77 -41.60 -46.21 14.88
N LEU A 78 -41.40 -44.98 15.36
CA LEU A 78 -41.52 -44.68 16.80
C LEU A 78 -42.96 -44.84 17.32
N THR A 79 -43.96 -44.51 16.50
CA THR A 79 -45.37 -44.67 16.86
C THR A 79 -45.77 -46.15 16.86
N ALA A 80 -45.24 -46.96 15.94
CA ALA A 80 -45.45 -48.41 15.90
C ALA A 80 -44.83 -49.12 17.12
N LEU A 81 -43.77 -48.56 17.71
CA LEU A 81 -43.20 -49.00 18.99
C LEU A 81 -44.05 -48.58 20.22
N GLY A 82 -45.19 -47.91 20.01
CA GLY A 82 -46.08 -47.46 21.09
C GLY A 82 -45.56 -46.27 21.90
N LEU A 83 -44.56 -45.54 21.37
CA LEU A 83 -43.90 -44.45 22.09
C LEU A 83 -44.65 -43.13 21.96
N LYS A 84 -44.64 -42.33 23.02
CA LYS A 84 -45.16 -40.96 23.04
C LYS A 84 -44.02 -39.96 23.19
N ARG A 85 -44.28 -38.68 22.89
CA ARG A 85 -43.29 -37.60 23.06
C ARG A 85 -42.76 -37.46 24.49
N SER A 86 -43.54 -37.90 25.48
CA SER A 86 -43.16 -37.93 26.90
C SER A 86 -42.13 -39.02 27.24
N ASP A 87 -41.94 -40.03 26.39
CA ASP A 87 -41.00 -41.12 26.60
C ASP A 87 -39.57 -40.80 26.08
N LEU A 88 -39.38 -39.60 25.51
CA LEU A 88 -38.11 -39.18 24.92
C LEU A 88 -37.16 -38.63 25.99
N GLU A 89 -35.96 -39.21 26.04
CA GLU A 89 -34.86 -38.77 26.90
C GLU A 89 -33.92 -37.84 26.12
N LEU A 90 -33.83 -36.58 26.52
CA LEU A 90 -32.87 -35.64 25.93
C LEU A 90 -31.44 -36.02 26.34
N LYS A 91 -30.61 -36.38 25.36
CA LYS A 91 -29.17 -36.65 25.51
C LYS A 91 -28.35 -35.44 25.03
N ALA A 92 -27.03 -35.60 24.95
CA ALA A 92 -26.10 -34.52 24.60
C ALA A 92 -26.23 -33.27 25.50
N ASN A 93 -26.14 -33.47 26.82
CA ASN A 93 -26.29 -32.42 27.84
C ASN A 93 -27.61 -31.64 27.69
N GLY A 94 -28.74 -32.34 27.53
CA GLY A 94 -30.04 -31.71 27.35
C GLY A 94 -30.19 -31.00 26.00
N CYS A 95 -29.62 -31.58 24.94
CA CYS A 95 -29.65 -31.04 23.58
C CYS A 95 -28.93 -29.69 23.39
N THR A 96 -27.94 -29.41 24.24
CA THR A 96 -27.10 -28.20 24.16
C THR A 96 -25.85 -28.38 23.30
N LYS A 97 -25.39 -29.62 23.12
CA LYS A 97 -24.21 -29.96 22.32
C LYS A 97 -24.58 -30.78 21.09
N VAL A 98 -23.86 -30.55 19.99
CA VAL A 98 -24.05 -31.27 18.73
C VAL A 98 -22.89 -32.25 18.53
N TYR A 99 -23.21 -33.54 18.46
CA TYR A 99 -22.21 -34.60 18.25
C TYR A 99 -22.41 -35.34 16.92
N VAL A 100 -23.48 -35.05 16.20
CA VAL A 100 -23.87 -35.74 14.98
C VAL A 100 -24.19 -34.69 13.92
N TRP A 101 -23.67 -34.88 12.71
CA TRP A 101 -23.90 -34.01 11.56
C TRP A 101 -24.33 -34.84 10.38
N HIS A 102 -25.25 -34.30 9.59
CA HIS A 102 -25.50 -34.86 8.27
C HIS A 102 -24.32 -34.48 7.35
N THR A 103 -23.51 -35.47 6.99
CA THR A 103 -22.43 -35.28 6.02
C THR A 103 -22.95 -35.62 4.63
N ARG A 104 -22.77 -34.72 3.68
CA ARG A 104 -23.00 -34.96 2.24
C ARG A 104 -21.77 -34.51 1.48
N THR A 105 -21.54 -35.08 0.32
CA THR A 105 -20.49 -34.65 -0.62
C THR A 105 -20.79 -33.29 -1.27
N GLU A 106 -22.01 -32.77 -1.09
CA GLU A 106 -22.47 -31.48 -1.60
C GLU A 106 -22.51 -30.39 -0.52
N ARG A 107 -22.49 -29.11 -0.94
CA ARG A 107 -22.70 -27.99 -0.04
C ARG A 107 -24.10 -28.06 0.58
N THR A 108 -24.19 -27.80 1.88
CA THR A 108 -25.45 -27.84 2.62
C THR A 108 -26.39 -26.72 2.17
N LYS A 109 -27.62 -27.09 1.81
CA LYS A 109 -28.67 -26.17 1.36
C LYS A 109 -29.41 -25.61 2.57
N LEU A 110 -28.88 -24.57 3.20
CA LEU A 110 -29.55 -23.85 4.30
C LEU A 110 -30.68 -22.94 3.78
N SER A 111 -31.75 -22.80 4.56
CA SER A 111 -32.81 -21.82 4.33
C SER A 111 -32.25 -20.39 4.31
N GLN A 112 -32.90 -19.47 3.59
CA GLN A 112 -32.42 -18.08 3.44
C GLN A 112 -32.27 -17.37 4.80
N HIS A 113 -33.16 -17.66 5.75
CA HIS A 113 -33.11 -17.12 7.11
C HIS A 113 -31.88 -17.64 7.87
N GLU A 114 -31.69 -18.96 7.92
CA GLU A 114 -30.56 -19.62 8.57
C GLU A 114 -29.22 -19.23 7.95
N ARG A 115 -29.17 -19.09 6.62
CA ARG A 115 -27.98 -18.64 5.91
C ARG A 115 -27.62 -17.21 6.31
N SER A 116 -28.60 -16.32 6.41
CA SER A 116 -28.39 -14.94 6.88
C SER A 116 -27.93 -14.89 8.33
N LYS A 117 -28.54 -15.71 9.20
CA LYS A 117 -28.18 -15.86 10.60
C LYS A 117 -26.73 -16.32 10.78
N PHE A 118 -26.30 -17.29 9.97
CA PHE A 118 -24.92 -17.79 9.93
C PHE A 118 -23.91 -16.71 9.52
N TRP A 119 -24.19 -15.97 8.44
CA TRP A 119 -23.29 -14.90 7.96
C TRP A 119 -23.23 -13.69 8.90
N GLN A 120 -24.31 -13.40 9.61
CA GLN A 120 -24.37 -12.31 10.59
C GLN A 120 -23.77 -12.69 11.95
N GLY A 121 -23.41 -13.96 12.17
CA GLY A 121 -22.83 -14.44 13.43
C GLY A 121 -23.82 -14.46 14.61
N LEU A 122 -25.13 -14.38 14.34
CA LEU A 122 -26.20 -14.39 15.35
C LEU A 122 -26.60 -15.83 15.73
N LEU A 123 -25.60 -16.69 15.94
CA LEU A 123 -25.81 -18.11 16.25
C LEU A 123 -26.10 -18.32 17.74
N ASN A 124 -27.05 -19.19 18.03
CA ASN A 124 -27.27 -19.68 19.39
C ASN A 124 -26.13 -20.61 19.84
N ASP A 125 -25.94 -20.83 21.14
CA ASP A 125 -24.85 -21.69 21.67
C ASP A 125 -24.83 -23.11 21.06
N VAL A 126 -26.00 -23.68 20.75
CA VAL A 126 -26.09 -25.00 20.10
C VAL A 126 -25.71 -24.92 18.60
N GLU A 127 -26.04 -23.81 17.94
CA GLU A 127 -25.75 -23.60 16.52
C GLU A 127 -24.28 -23.23 16.29
N SER A 128 -23.64 -22.56 17.25
CA SER A 128 -22.22 -22.28 17.23
C SER A 128 -21.39 -23.57 17.38
N ASP A 129 -21.84 -24.49 18.24
CA ASP A 129 -21.24 -25.84 18.37
C ASP A 129 -21.37 -26.64 17.06
N ALA A 130 -22.51 -26.54 16.36
CA ALA A 130 -22.72 -27.22 15.08
C ALA A 130 -21.97 -26.61 13.89
N SER A 131 -21.68 -25.30 13.93
CA SER A 131 -20.90 -24.57 12.92
C SER A 131 -19.46 -25.09 12.80
N MET A 132 -18.93 -25.67 13.87
CA MET A 132 -17.58 -26.23 13.94
C MET A 132 -17.50 -27.64 13.33
N GLY A 133 -17.80 -27.76 12.03
CA GLY A 133 -17.37 -28.90 11.24
C GLY A 133 -15.84 -29.03 11.31
N GLU A 134 -15.34 -30.17 11.80
CA GLU A 134 -13.95 -30.34 12.23
C GLU A 134 -12.93 -30.09 11.10
N ARG A 135 -12.22 -28.95 11.12
CA ARG A 135 -11.10 -28.65 10.19
C ARG A 135 -9.97 -29.68 10.32
N LYS A 136 -9.87 -30.35 11.47
CA LYS A 136 -8.94 -31.44 11.75
C LYS A 136 -9.79 -32.68 12.04
N GLY A 137 -10.08 -33.48 11.02
CA GLY A 137 -10.79 -34.74 11.24
C GLY A 137 -9.98 -35.61 12.19
N GLN A 138 -10.54 -35.91 13.36
CA GLN A 138 -9.86 -36.75 14.36
C GLN A 138 -9.72 -38.20 13.88
N ASN A 139 -10.69 -38.68 13.10
CA ASN A 139 -10.71 -40.02 12.53
C ASN A 139 -10.92 -39.95 11.02
N PHE A 140 -10.14 -40.72 10.27
CA PHE A 140 -10.34 -40.93 8.84
C PHE A 140 -10.96 -42.31 8.64
N TYR A 141 -11.92 -42.40 7.71
CA TYR A 141 -12.43 -43.70 7.28
C TYR A 141 -11.33 -44.46 6.53
N TYR A 142 -11.00 -45.64 7.00
CA TYR A 142 -10.14 -46.60 6.31
C TYR A 142 -11.01 -47.74 5.78
N PRO A 143 -10.97 -48.04 4.48
CA PRO A 143 -11.67 -49.19 3.93
C PRO A 143 -11.28 -50.50 4.64
N PRO A 144 -12.19 -51.47 4.80
CA PRO A 144 -11.88 -52.73 5.48
C PRO A 144 -10.73 -53.51 4.81
N ASP A 145 -10.56 -53.34 3.49
CA ASP A 145 -9.49 -53.96 2.71
C ASP A 145 -8.12 -53.25 2.84
N PHE A 146 -8.07 -52.10 3.51
CA PHE A 146 -6.85 -51.30 3.63
C PHE A 146 -5.88 -51.91 4.66
N ASP A 147 -4.80 -52.51 4.16
CA ASP A 147 -3.66 -52.93 4.98
C ASP A 147 -2.52 -51.89 4.93
N TYR A 148 -2.18 -51.31 6.09
CA TYR A 148 -1.11 -50.32 6.22
C TYR A 148 0.27 -50.87 5.84
N LYS A 149 0.52 -52.18 5.99
CA LYS A 149 1.82 -52.79 5.63
C LYS A 149 2.02 -52.84 4.12
N LYS A 150 0.94 -53.06 3.38
CA LYS A 150 0.97 -53.17 1.91
C LYS A 150 0.86 -51.81 1.24
N HIS A 151 -0.12 -51.00 1.66
CA HIS A 151 -0.45 -49.75 0.99
C HIS A 151 0.30 -48.54 1.55
N LYS A 152 0.85 -48.60 2.77
CA LYS A 152 1.54 -47.51 3.51
C LYS A 152 0.67 -46.28 3.81
N SER A 153 -0.05 -45.75 2.83
CA SER A 153 -0.93 -44.58 2.94
C SER A 153 -2.23 -44.78 2.17
N LEU A 154 -3.29 -44.12 2.63
CA LEU A 154 -4.61 -44.16 1.98
C LEU A 154 -4.55 -43.65 0.53
N ASN A 155 -3.74 -42.63 0.25
CA ASN A 155 -3.54 -42.12 -1.10
C ASN A 155 -2.99 -43.19 -2.04
N SER A 156 -2.02 -43.98 -1.58
CA SER A 156 -1.45 -45.09 -2.37
C SER A 156 -2.45 -46.22 -2.60
N TYR A 157 -3.36 -46.47 -1.64
CA TYR A 157 -4.46 -47.42 -1.82
C TYR A 157 -5.39 -47.00 -2.95
N HIS A 158 -5.77 -45.72 -3.00
CA HIS A 158 -6.59 -45.16 -4.09
C HIS A 158 -5.79 -44.88 -5.38
N GLY A 159 -4.49 -45.16 -5.43
CA GLY A 159 -3.64 -44.83 -6.59
C GLY A 159 -3.49 -43.34 -6.86
N THR A 160 -3.76 -42.49 -5.87
CA THR A 160 -3.67 -41.03 -5.99
C THR A 160 -2.39 -40.49 -5.33
N HIS A 161 -1.83 -39.41 -5.89
CA HIS A 161 -0.71 -38.73 -5.25
C HIS A 161 -1.23 -37.72 -4.22
N ALA A 162 -0.50 -37.54 -3.10
CA ALA A 162 -0.89 -36.59 -2.05
C ALA A 162 -1.07 -35.15 -2.57
N LEU A 163 -0.24 -34.75 -3.53
CA LEU A 163 -0.31 -33.42 -4.19
C LEU A 163 -1.26 -33.38 -5.40
N ARG A 164 -1.94 -34.49 -5.73
CA ARG A 164 -2.91 -34.63 -6.83
C ARG A 164 -2.40 -34.00 -8.13
N GLU A 165 -3.16 -33.07 -8.71
CA GLU A 165 -2.88 -32.39 -9.97
C GLU A 165 -1.54 -31.65 -9.99
N ARG A 166 -1.06 -31.14 -8.84
CA ARG A 166 0.26 -30.48 -8.77
C ARG A 166 1.41 -31.42 -9.09
N ALA A 167 1.20 -32.72 -8.90
CA ALA A 167 2.16 -33.77 -9.19
C ALA A 167 1.86 -34.52 -10.50
N ALA A 168 1.02 -33.98 -11.39
CA ALA A 168 0.71 -34.62 -12.66
C ALA A 168 1.97 -34.98 -13.48
N LYS A 169 3.00 -34.11 -13.43
CA LYS A 169 4.28 -34.29 -14.15
C LYS A 169 5.41 -34.84 -13.27
N ILE A 170 5.09 -35.50 -12.16
CA ILE A 170 6.12 -35.99 -11.22
C ILE A 170 7.06 -37.03 -11.83
N LYS A 171 6.58 -37.82 -12.81
CA LYS A 171 7.40 -38.78 -13.57
C LYS A 171 8.56 -38.10 -14.32
N GLN A 172 8.39 -36.82 -14.68
CA GLN A 172 9.42 -36.00 -15.33
C GLN A 172 10.26 -35.20 -14.31
N GLY A 173 10.03 -35.39 -13.01
CA GLY A 173 10.64 -34.60 -11.94
C GLY A 173 10.11 -33.17 -11.84
N ILE A 174 8.96 -32.88 -12.47
CA ILE A 174 8.37 -31.54 -12.50
C ILE A 174 7.22 -31.48 -11.50
N LEU A 175 7.28 -30.53 -10.58
CA LEU A 175 6.23 -30.23 -9.62
C LEU A 175 5.66 -28.84 -9.88
N ILE A 176 4.33 -28.73 -9.95
CA ILE A 176 3.67 -27.43 -10.08
C ILE A 176 3.56 -26.79 -8.69
N ILE A 177 4.21 -25.65 -8.52
CA ILE A 177 4.21 -24.86 -7.29
C ILE A 177 3.68 -23.45 -7.53
N ARG A 178 3.29 -22.76 -6.45
CA ARG A 178 3.00 -21.33 -6.51
C ARG A 178 4.27 -20.55 -6.21
N PHE A 179 4.72 -19.77 -7.18
CA PHE A 179 5.98 -19.02 -7.12
C PHE A 179 5.70 -17.52 -7.17
N GLU A 180 6.36 -16.75 -6.34
CA GLU A 180 6.28 -15.28 -6.31
C GLU A 180 7.53 -14.70 -6.96
N MET A 181 7.36 -13.72 -7.84
CA MET A 181 8.51 -13.12 -8.53
C MET A 181 9.41 -12.35 -7.55
N PRO A 182 10.71 -12.70 -7.44
CA PRO A 182 11.61 -12.08 -6.45
C PRO A 182 12.09 -10.68 -6.82
N PHE A 183 12.06 -10.31 -8.10
CA PHE A 183 12.47 -9.00 -8.59
C PHE A 183 11.62 -8.55 -9.78
N ASN A 184 11.75 -7.27 -10.13
CA ASN A 184 11.09 -6.70 -11.29
C ASN A 184 11.76 -7.20 -12.57
N ILE A 185 10.96 -7.68 -13.52
CA ILE A 185 11.44 -8.19 -14.81
C ILE A 185 10.69 -7.54 -15.98
N TRP A 186 11.34 -7.50 -17.13
CA TRP A 186 10.72 -7.22 -18.42
C TRP A 186 10.60 -8.52 -19.19
N CYS A 187 9.39 -8.83 -19.66
CA CYS A 187 9.19 -9.99 -20.53
C CYS A 187 9.70 -9.66 -21.94
N LEU A 188 10.50 -10.54 -22.55
CA LEU A 188 11.01 -10.33 -23.91
C LEU A 188 9.96 -10.56 -25.01
N GLY A 189 8.82 -11.17 -24.66
CA GLY A 189 7.74 -11.45 -25.61
C GLY A 189 6.82 -10.25 -25.84
N CYS A 190 6.29 -9.68 -24.75
CA CYS A 190 5.37 -8.53 -24.81
C CYS A 190 5.99 -7.20 -24.37
N ASN A 191 7.26 -7.17 -23.96
CA ASN A 191 7.98 -6.00 -23.43
C ASN A 191 7.29 -5.28 -22.26
N ASN A 192 6.33 -5.93 -21.62
CA ASN A 192 5.66 -5.40 -20.43
C ASN A 192 6.43 -5.76 -19.15
N HIS A 193 6.31 -4.87 -18.16
CA HIS A 193 6.91 -5.04 -16.84
C HIS A 193 6.08 -6.00 -15.97
N VAL A 194 6.76 -6.96 -15.35
CA VAL A 194 6.21 -7.80 -14.29
C VAL A 194 6.84 -7.36 -12.97
N GLY A 195 6.00 -6.89 -12.06
CA GLY A 195 6.45 -6.45 -10.75
C GLY A 195 6.90 -7.60 -9.84
N MET A 196 7.72 -7.26 -8.86
CA MET A 196 8.04 -8.11 -7.72
C MET A 196 6.75 -8.54 -6.99
N GLY A 197 6.69 -9.78 -6.53
CA GLY A 197 5.56 -10.35 -5.78
C GLY A 197 4.42 -10.89 -6.63
N VAL A 198 4.48 -10.77 -7.97
CA VAL A 198 3.47 -11.37 -8.85
C VAL A 198 3.53 -12.90 -8.75
N ARG A 199 2.36 -13.52 -8.55
CA ARG A 199 2.21 -14.97 -8.31
C ARG A 199 1.99 -15.74 -9.61
N TYR A 200 2.76 -16.81 -9.80
CA TYR A 200 2.64 -17.73 -10.92
C TYR A 200 2.47 -19.17 -10.46
N ASN A 201 1.82 -19.97 -11.31
CA ASN A 201 1.94 -21.43 -11.24
C ASN A 201 3.21 -21.81 -12.02
N ALA A 202 4.27 -22.17 -11.31
CA ALA A 202 5.57 -22.48 -11.89
C ALA A 202 5.82 -23.98 -11.89
N GLU A 203 6.41 -24.46 -12.97
CA GLU A 203 6.96 -25.80 -13.10
C GLU A 203 8.35 -25.80 -12.45
N LYS A 204 8.45 -26.39 -11.25
CA LYS A 204 9.71 -26.60 -10.52
C LYS A 204 10.36 -27.89 -11.00
N LYS A 205 11.58 -27.78 -11.54
CA LYS A 205 12.42 -28.90 -11.96
C LYS A 205 13.75 -28.85 -11.22
N LYS A 206 14.28 -30.01 -10.84
CA LYS A 206 15.64 -30.13 -10.28
C LYS A 206 16.63 -30.38 -11.42
N ILE A 207 17.58 -29.48 -11.65
CA ILE A 207 18.56 -29.62 -12.74
C ILE A 207 19.82 -30.33 -12.26
N GLY A 208 20.34 -29.93 -11.10
CA GLY A 208 21.66 -30.35 -10.63
C GLY A 208 21.90 -30.02 -9.17
N MET A 209 23.17 -30.04 -8.77
CA MET A 209 23.64 -29.72 -7.43
C MET A 209 24.74 -28.67 -7.49
N TYR A 210 24.69 -27.71 -6.57
CA TYR A 210 25.82 -26.86 -6.21
C TYR A 210 26.39 -27.37 -4.89
N TYR A 211 27.49 -28.12 -4.96
CA TYR A 211 28.01 -28.96 -3.86
C TYR A 211 26.92 -29.91 -3.30
N THR A 212 26.32 -29.56 -2.16
CA THR A 212 25.25 -30.33 -1.51
C THR A 212 23.85 -29.74 -1.74
N THR A 213 23.75 -28.53 -2.26
CA THR A 213 22.48 -27.79 -2.40
C THR A 213 21.84 -28.04 -3.78
N PRO A 214 20.56 -28.43 -3.87
CA PRO A 214 19.88 -28.61 -5.15
C PRO A 214 19.68 -27.32 -5.91
N LEU A 215 20.02 -27.34 -7.20
CA LEU A 215 19.70 -26.28 -8.16
C LEU A 215 18.32 -26.53 -8.77
N TYR A 216 17.44 -25.54 -8.65
CA TYR A 216 16.09 -25.60 -9.18
C TYR A 216 15.91 -24.65 -10.37
N GLU A 217 15.20 -25.16 -11.38
CA GLU A 217 14.66 -24.38 -12.49
C GLU A 217 13.18 -24.13 -12.24
N PHE A 218 12.75 -22.89 -12.48
CA PHE A 218 11.35 -22.50 -12.46
C PHE A 218 10.97 -22.02 -13.84
N ARG A 219 10.08 -22.77 -14.50
CA ARG A 219 9.49 -22.39 -15.77
C ARG A 219 8.06 -21.92 -15.54
N MET A 220 7.73 -20.72 -16.03
CA MET A 220 6.39 -20.16 -15.88
C MET A 220 6.00 -19.29 -17.07
N LYS A 221 4.70 -19.17 -17.29
CA LYS A 221 4.12 -18.42 -18.41
C LYS A 221 3.86 -16.96 -18.02
N CYS A 222 4.02 -16.04 -18.95
CA CYS A 222 3.57 -14.66 -18.77
C CYS A 222 2.04 -14.59 -18.58
N HIS A 223 1.58 -13.65 -17.75
CA HIS A 223 0.15 -13.37 -17.62
C HIS A 223 -0.40 -12.52 -18.78
N LEU A 224 0.47 -11.85 -19.54
CA LEU A 224 0.11 -10.95 -20.64
C LEU A 224 0.32 -11.58 -22.03
N CYS A 225 1.10 -12.65 -22.15
CA CYS A 225 1.41 -13.28 -23.43
C CYS A 225 1.71 -14.79 -23.28
N ASP A 226 1.88 -15.48 -24.40
CA ASP A 226 2.18 -16.91 -24.41
C ASP A 226 3.66 -17.27 -24.21
N ASN A 227 4.50 -16.26 -23.98
CA ASN A 227 5.92 -16.47 -23.72
C ASN A 227 6.17 -17.09 -22.34
N TYR A 228 7.15 -17.98 -22.27
CA TYR A 228 7.62 -18.60 -21.04
C TYR A 228 8.93 -17.95 -20.60
N PHE A 229 9.10 -17.80 -19.30
CA PHE A 229 10.38 -17.41 -18.72
C PHE A 229 10.90 -18.52 -17.81
N VAL A 230 12.22 -18.67 -17.84
CA VAL A 230 12.97 -19.69 -17.11
C VAL A 230 13.96 -19.00 -16.19
N ILE A 231 13.85 -19.32 -14.90
CA ILE A 231 14.68 -18.75 -13.84
C ILE A 231 15.34 -19.88 -13.06
N ARG A 232 16.61 -19.72 -12.70
CA ARG A 232 17.37 -20.69 -11.90
C ARG A 232 17.79 -20.09 -10.56
N THR A 233 17.94 -20.95 -9.56
CA THR A 233 18.48 -20.56 -8.25
C THR A 233 20.00 -20.54 -8.29
N ASP A 234 20.63 -19.47 -7.77
CA ASP A 234 22.09 -19.37 -7.64
C ASP A 234 22.51 -19.31 -6.17
N PRO A 235 22.96 -20.44 -5.59
CA PRO A 235 23.35 -20.49 -4.19
C PRO A 235 24.62 -19.69 -3.86
N GLU A 236 25.48 -19.43 -4.84
CA GLU A 236 26.73 -18.66 -4.66
C GLU A 236 26.45 -17.18 -4.36
N HIS A 237 25.56 -16.56 -5.14
CA HIS A 237 25.23 -15.13 -5.03
C HIS A 237 23.96 -14.86 -4.21
N PHE A 238 23.31 -15.90 -3.68
CA PHE A 238 22.00 -15.84 -3.03
C PHE A 238 20.94 -15.12 -3.87
N ASP A 239 20.99 -15.28 -5.20
CA ASP A 239 20.11 -14.63 -6.16
C ASP A 239 19.53 -15.67 -7.13
N TYR A 240 18.83 -15.19 -8.15
CA TYR A 240 18.35 -16.03 -9.25
C TYR A 240 18.89 -15.54 -10.60
N GLU A 241 19.36 -16.48 -11.41
CA GLU A 241 19.74 -16.27 -12.80
C GLU A 241 18.49 -16.28 -13.70
N LEU A 242 18.36 -15.28 -14.57
CA LEU A 242 17.34 -15.28 -15.62
C LEU A 242 17.96 -15.92 -16.87
N VAL A 243 17.49 -17.12 -17.22
CA VAL A 243 18.06 -17.88 -18.34
C VAL A 243 17.35 -17.52 -19.64
N GLU A 244 16.02 -17.52 -19.64
CA GLU A 244 15.23 -17.33 -20.86
C GLU A 244 13.97 -16.48 -20.65
N GLY A 245 13.55 -15.79 -21.71
CA GLY A 245 12.22 -15.17 -21.84
C GLY A 245 12.00 -13.88 -21.04
N CYS A 246 12.98 -13.45 -20.25
CA CYS A 246 12.89 -12.24 -19.45
C CYS A 246 14.26 -11.63 -19.18
N ARG A 247 14.27 -10.31 -18.93
CA ARG A 247 15.45 -9.57 -18.46
C ARG A 247 15.12 -8.90 -17.13
N ARG A 248 16.09 -8.80 -16.23
CA ARG A 248 15.92 -8.11 -14.95
C ARG A 248 15.81 -6.60 -15.17
N GLN A 249 14.96 -5.93 -14.40
CA GLN A 249 15.07 -4.48 -14.26
C GLN A 249 16.18 -4.19 -13.24
N GLU A 250 17.33 -3.75 -13.74
CA GLU A 250 18.45 -3.37 -12.90
C GLU A 250 18.17 -2.01 -12.24
N LYS A 251 17.90 -2.05 -10.93
CA LYS A 251 17.78 -0.87 -10.06
C LYS A 251 18.94 -0.78 -9.06
N ARG A 252 19.87 -1.74 -9.09
CA ARG A 252 21.07 -1.72 -8.26
C ARG A 252 21.95 -0.60 -8.82
N TYR A 253 22.13 0.43 -8.01
CA TYR A 253 23.07 1.50 -8.30
C TYR A 253 24.46 0.94 -8.07
N ASP A 254 25.18 0.65 -9.14
CA ASP A 254 26.61 0.34 -9.04
C ASP A 254 27.39 1.65 -9.08
N PRO A 255 28.02 2.07 -7.97
CA PRO A 255 28.78 3.31 -7.91
C PRO A 255 29.95 3.34 -8.90
N SER A 256 30.39 2.19 -9.40
CA SER A 256 31.40 2.03 -10.46
C SER A 256 30.90 2.36 -11.86
N THR A 257 29.58 2.36 -12.10
CA THR A 257 28.98 2.59 -13.43
C THR A 257 28.70 4.05 -13.69
N ILE A 258 28.67 4.86 -12.63
CA ILE A 258 28.68 6.31 -12.78
C ILE A 258 30.14 6.71 -12.92
N ASP A 259 30.52 6.95 -14.17
CA ASP A 259 31.60 7.86 -14.54
C ASP A 259 31.24 9.23 -13.94
N GLN A 260 31.43 9.37 -12.64
CA GLN A 260 31.38 10.66 -11.99
C GLN A 260 32.60 11.42 -12.49
N LEU A 261 32.33 12.22 -13.53
CA LEU A 261 33.19 13.23 -14.10
C LEU A 261 33.78 14.09 -12.98
N GLY A 262 35.00 13.72 -12.63
CA GLY A 262 35.88 14.34 -11.67
C GLY A 262 36.92 13.28 -11.41
N ALA A 263 37.99 13.28 -12.21
CA ALA A 263 39.11 12.37 -12.04
C ALA A 263 39.61 12.48 -10.60
N VAL A 264 39.08 11.65 -9.71
CA VAL A 264 39.72 11.38 -8.43
C VAL A 264 41.00 10.68 -8.86
N ASP A 265 42.11 11.39 -8.77
CA ASP A 265 43.41 10.88 -9.13
C ASP A 265 43.54 9.48 -8.52
N ARG A 266 43.80 8.46 -9.34
CA ARG A 266 43.91 7.08 -8.86
C ARG A 266 44.97 6.98 -7.77
N GLY A 267 45.97 7.86 -7.81
CA GLY A 267 46.97 8.02 -6.75
C GLY A 267 46.36 8.49 -5.42
N PHE A 268 45.43 9.43 -5.45
CA PHE A 268 44.76 9.98 -4.27
C PHE A 268 43.86 8.96 -3.58
N SER A 269 43.04 8.21 -4.35
CA SER A 269 42.19 7.15 -3.77
C SER A 269 43.04 6.02 -3.17
N ARG A 270 44.15 5.66 -3.84
CA ARG A 270 45.10 4.67 -3.33
C ARG A 270 45.77 5.14 -2.04
N GLN A 271 46.13 6.42 -1.93
CA GLN A 271 46.71 7.00 -0.72
C GLN A 271 45.71 7.02 0.44
N LEU A 272 44.43 7.35 0.19
CA LEU A 272 43.36 7.26 1.19
C LEU A 272 43.12 5.83 1.69
N GLU A 273 43.26 4.83 0.81
CA GLU A 273 43.09 3.42 1.18
C GLU A 273 44.33 2.83 1.86
N SER A 274 45.53 3.27 1.49
CA SER A 274 46.78 2.72 2.01
C SER A 274 47.25 3.36 3.31
N ASP A 275 46.99 4.66 3.51
CA ASP A 275 47.50 5.43 4.64
C ASP A 275 46.36 5.96 5.53
N HIS A 276 46.26 5.39 6.74
CA HIS A 276 45.28 5.79 7.74
C HIS A 276 45.51 7.21 8.29
N MET A 277 46.76 7.70 8.33
CA MET A 277 47.04 9.05 8.80
C MET A 277 46.50 10.08 7.80
N PHE A 278 46.76 9.85 6.51
CA PHE A 278 46.25 10.68 5.42
C PHE A 278 44.70 10.72 5.37
N GLN A 279 44.05 9.59 5.65
CA GLN A 279 42.58 9.52 5.75
C GLN A 279 42.05 10.39 6.89
N VAL A 280 42.67 10.33 8.07
CA VAL A 280 42.26 11.12 9.24
C VAL A 280 42.46 12.62 8.98
N GLU A 281 43.60 13.01 8.41
CA GLU A 281 43.89 14.40 8.04
C GLU A 281 42.89 14.94 7.00
N HIS A 282 42.52 14.14 6.00
CA HIS A 282 41.50 14.54 5.02
C HIS A 282 40.13 14.74 5.65
N VAL A 283 39.73 13.84 6.54
CA VAL A 283 38.46 13.97 7.28
C VAL A 283 38.46 15.22 8.15
N GLU A 284 39.60 15.59 8.74
CA GLU A 284 39.74 16.80 9.54
C GLU A 284 39.69 18.08 8.67
N GLN A 285 40.39 18.09 7.53
CA GLN A 285 40.30 19.19 6.56
C GLN A 285 38.89 19.39 6.02
N ASP A 286 38.15 18.31 5.78
CA ASP A 286 36.76 18.42 5.31
C ASP A 286 35.83 18.97 6.39
N LYS A 287 36.08 18.67 7.68
CA LYS A 287 35.39 19.29 8.81
C LYS A 287 35.70 20.79 8.91
N GLU A 288 36.96 21.19 8.69
CA GLU A 288 37.36 22.60 8.68
C GLU A 288 36.70 23.36 7.51
N LYS A 289 36.68 22.77 6.31
CA LYS A 289 35.96 23.34 5.16
C LYS A 289 34.47 23.48 5.45
N ALA A 290 33.85 22.47 6.07
CA ALA A 290 32.45 22.50 6.46
C ALA A 290 32.17 23.62 7.48
N ALA A 291 33.02 23.77 8.51
CA ALA A 291 32.93 24.86 9.48
C ALA A 291 33.08 26.24 8.83
N SER A 292 34.08 26.42 7.95
CA SER A 292 34.25 27.68 7.20
C SER A 292 33.08 28.00 6.27
N SER A 293 32.37 26.97 5.80
CA SER A 293 31.19 27.11 4.95
C SER A 293 29.94 27.43 5.76
N ALA A 294 29.82 26.91 6.99
CA ALA A 294 28.75 27.28 7.91
C ALA A 294 28.73 28.79 8.18
N ASP A 295 29.89 29.39 8.51
CA ASP A 295 30.01 30.85 8.70
C ASP A 295 29.59 31.66 7.46
N LYS A 296 29.77 31.11 6.25
CA LYS A 296 29.32 31.75 5.00
C LYS A 296 27.81 31.64 4.83
N VAL A 297 27.22 30.50 5.18
CA VAL A 297 25.78 30.30 5.15
C VAL A 297 25.11 31.25 6.13
N ASP A 298 25.63 31.39 7.36
CA ASP A 298 25.11 32.34 8.35
C ASP A 298 25.16 33.79 7.85
N LYS A 299 26.24 34.18 7.16
CA LYS A 299 26.34 35.49 6.51
C LYS A 299 25.30 35.69 5.41
N LEU A 300 25.01 34.65 4.62
CA LEU A 300 24.00 34.69 3.57
C LEU A 300 22.58 34.77 4.18
N GLU A 301 22.32 34.01 5.24
CA GLU A 301 21.07 34.08 5.99
C GLU A 301 20.87 35.48 6.59
N TRP A 302 21.90 36.08 7.18
CA TRP A 302 21.84 37.46 7.66
C TRP A 302 21.52 38.48 6.56
N ILE A 303 22.10 38.32 5.36
CA ILE A 303 21.77 39.15 4.19
C ILE A 303 20.31 38.93 3.76
N GLN A 304 19.84 37.69 3.78
CA GLN A 304 18.48 37.32 3.43
C GLN A 304 17.45 37.88 4.42
N GLU A 305 17.72 37.81 5.72
CA GLU A 305 16.87 38.40 6.77
C GLU A 305 16.71 39.91 6.60
N ARG A 306 17.77 40.61 6.16
CA ARG A 306 17.71 42.04 5.84
C ARG A 306 16.84 42.35 4.61
N MET A 307 16.72 41.39 3.69
CA MET A 307 15.93 41.47 2.46
C MET A 307 14.56 40.78 2.57
N ARG A 308 14.10 40.47 3.79
CA ARG A 308 12.88 39.71 4.07
C ARG A 308 11.59 40.32 3.50
N ASP A 309 11.58 41.61 3.20
CA ASP A 309 10.45 42.24 2.51
C ASP A 309 10.51 41.97 1.00
N ASP A 310 10.10 40.75 0.63
CA ASP A 310 10.01 40.29 -0.75
C ASP A 310 9.16 41.23 -1.62
N PHE A 311 8.15 41.89 -1.06
CA PHE A 311 7.31 42.82 -1.80
C PHE A 311 8.08 44.08 -2.18
N ALA A 312 8.83 44.68 -1.26
CA ALA A 312 9.65 45.86 -1.53
C ALA A 312 10.78 45.56 -2.53
N ALA A 313 11.47 44.41 -2.38
CA ALA A 313 12.52 43.98 -3.30
C ALA A 313 11.97 43.72 -4.71
N ASN A 314 10.85 42.99 -4.82
CA ASN A 314 10.19 42.76 -6.09
C ASN A 314 9.63 44.05 -6.71
N GLN A 315 9.14 44.99 -5.90
CA GLN A 315 8.69 46.29 -6.39
C GLN A 315 9.86 47.10 -6.97
N ALA A 316 11.02 47.10 -6.32
CA ALA A 316 12.22 47.78 -6.82
C ALA A 316 12.70 47.18 -8.16
N LEU A 317 12.75 45.84 -8.27
CA LEU A 317 13.08 45.15 -9.51
C LEU A 317 12.05 45.44 -10.61
N ARG A 318 10.75 45.39 -10.30
CA ARG A 318 9.71 45.74 -11.28
C ARG A 318 9.83 47.18 -11.75
N ARG A 319 10.22 48.12 -10.89
CA ARG A 319 10.47 49.51 -11.27
C ARG A 319 11.64 49.63 -12.26
N SER A 320 12.75 48.94 -12.03
CA SER A 320 13.87 48.95 -12.99
C SER A 320 13.49 48.31 -14.32
N PHE A 321 12.85 47.14 -14.31
CA PHE A 321 12.41 46.49 -15.55
C PHE A 321 11.35 47.30 -16.30
N ASN A 322 10.42 47.94 -15.60
CA ASN A 322 9.43 48.80 -16.24
C ASN A 322 10.08 50.04 -16.87
N ARG A 323 11.09 50.62 -16.21
CA ARG A 323 11.87 51.72 -16.76
C ARG A 323 12.65 51.30 -18.01
N ASP A 324 13.34 50.16 -17.95
CA ASP A 324 14.09 49.65 -19.10
C ASP A 324 13.14 49.32 -20.26
N LYS A 325 11.95 48.78 -19.96
CA LYS A 325 10.90 48.51 -20.96
C LYS A 325 10.36 49.80 -21.59
N THR A 326 10.13 50.85 -20.81
CA THR A 326 9.72 52.16 -21.35
C THR A 326 10.82 52.75 -22.23
N ASP A 327 12.06 52.72 -21.78
CA ASP A 327 13.20 53.28 -22.50
C ASP A 327 13.42 52.55 -23.84
N LEU A 328 13.35 51.21 -23.85
CA LEU A 328 13.43 50.40 -25.07
C LEU A 328 12.25 50.67 -26.02
N LYS A 329 11.04 50.86 -25.51
CA LYS A 329 9.86 51.19 -26.33
C LYS A 329 10.02 52.56 -26.98
N GLU A 330 10.47 53.55 -26.21
CA GLU A 330 10.75 54.90 -26.73
C GLU A 330 11.86 54.88 -27.78
N MET A 331 12.92 54.09 -27.59
CA MET A 331 13.96 53.89 -28.61
C MET A 331 13.38 53.31 -29.90
N ARG A 332 12.58 52.24 -29.82
CA ARG A 332 11.93 51.64 -31.01
C ARG A 332 11.03 52.63 -31.75
N ILE A 333 10.24 53.43 -31.03
CA ILE A 333 9.38 54.45 -31.64
C ILE A 333 10.22 55.50 -32.37
N ARG A 334 11.33 55.95 -31.76
CA ARG A 334 12.27 56.90 -32.39
C ARG A 334 12.92 56.32 -33.64
N ASP A 335 13.34 55.06 -33.58
CA ASP A 335 13.97 54.35 -34.70
C ASP A 335 12.98 54.16 -35.86
N GLU A 336 11.72 53.79 -35.58
CA GLU A 336 10.65 53.67 -36.60
C GLU A 336 10.31 55.00 -37.26
N ASP A 337 10.25 56.11 -36.49
CA ASP A 337 10.03 57.46 -37.04
C ASP A 337 11.21 57.88 -37.94
N LEU A 338 12.45 57.58 -37.54
CA LEU A 338 13.64 57.83 -38.37
C LEU A 338 13.59 57.04 -39.68
N LEU A 339 13.30 55.74 -39.62
CA LEU A 339 13.19 54.89 -40.81
C LEU A 339 12.09 55.37 -41.77
N LYS A 340 10.94 55.80 -41.24
CA LYS A 340 9.85 56.39 -42.05
C LYS A 340 10.29 57.67 -42.73
N ARG A 341 10.95 58.59 -42.02
CA ARG A 341 11.46 59.85 -42.60
C ARG A 341 12.52 59.62 -43.68
N MET A 342 13.40 58.65 -43.46
CA MET A 342 14.47 58.30 -44.39
C MET A 342 14.04 57.30 -45.47
N SER A 343 12.81 56.77 -45.41
CA SER A 343 12.27 55.75 -46.31
C SER A 343 13.17 54.51 -46.44
N LEU A 344 13.76 54.07 -45.33
CA LEU A 344 14.66 52.90 -45.30
C LEU A 344 13.97 51.69 -44.67
N ASN A 345 14.21 50.49 -45.21
CA ASN A 345 13.72 49.22 -44.68
C ASN A 345 14.88 48.35 -44.19
N ILE A 346 15.60 48.86 -43.18
CA ILE A 346 16.78 48.21 -42.59
C ILE A 346 16.62 48.21 -41.07
N LYS A 347 16.94 47.10 -40.41
CA LYS A 347 16.90 46.99 -38.95
C LYS A 347 18.04 47.81 -38.33
N LEU A 348 17.71 48.88 -37.62
CA LEU A 348 18.69 49.71 -36.92
C LEU A 348 19.28 48.96 -35.72
N VAL A 349 20.60 49.08 -35.54
CA VAL A 349 21.36 48.54 -34.41
C VAL A 349 21.56 49.67 -33.39
N SER A 350 21.72 49.32 -32.11
CA SER A 350 22.01 50.29 -31.05
C SER A 350 23.30 51.07 -31.34
N GLU A 351 23.27 52.38 -31.13
CA GLU A 351 24.41 53.27 -31.33
C GLU A 351 25.63 52.85 -30.49
N SER A 352 26.77 52.63 -31.16
CA SER A 352 28.05 52.46 -30.46
C SER A 352 28.55 53.79 -29.92
N ASP A 353 29.28 53.76 -28.80
CA ASP A 353 29.86 54.97 -28.20
C ASP A 353 30.94 55.61 -29.09
N GLN A 354 31.54 54.86 -30.01
CA GLN A 354 32.47 55.41 -31.01
C GLN A 354 31.71 56.23 -32.07
N ASP A 355 30.55 55.73 -32.52
CA ASP A 355 29.71 56.41 -33.51
C ASP A 355 29.17 57.73 -32.97
N LYS A 356 28.77 57.76 -31.69
CA LYS A 356 28.36 59.01 -31.01
C LYS A 356 29.48 60.05 -31.00
N LYS A 357 30.73 59.63 -30.75
CA LYS A 357 31.90 60.53 -30.74
C LYS A 357 32.21 61.06 -32.13
N LEU A 358 32.16 60.20 -33.16
CA LEU A 358 32.36 60.59 -34.55
C LEU A 358 31.26 61.53 -35.05
N ALA A 359 29.99 61.21 -34.80
CA ALA A 359 28.86 62.07 -35.15
C ALA A 359 28.98 63.45 -34.48
N ALA A 360 29.35 63.49 -33.20
CA ALA A 360 29.61 64.74 -32.48
C ALA A 360 30.79 65.53 -33.07
N ALA A 361 31.84 64.87 -33.56
CA ALA A 361 32.94 65.53 -34.25
C ALA A 361 32.49 66.10 -35.61
N VAL A 362 31.78 65.32 -36.44
CA VAL A 362 31.29 65.76 -37.75
C VAL A 362 30.31 66.94 -37.63
N LEU A 363 29.41 66.92 -36.65
CA LEU A 363 28.50 68.05 -36.40
C LEU A 363 29.25 69.32 -35.97
N ARG A 364 30.34 69.19 -35.18
CA ARG A 364 31.18 70.34 -34.81
C ARG A 364 31.92 70.95 -36.01
N TYR A 365 32.27 70.16 -37.03
CA TYR A 365 32.96 70.65 -38.23
C TYR A 365 32.01 71.15 -39.34
N LYS A 366 30.73 70.76 -39.32
CA LYS A 366 29.71 71.26 -40.27
C LYS A 366 29.34 72.75 -40.10
N ASP A 367 29.73 73.39 -38.99
CA ASP A 367 29.44 74.80 -38.73
C ASP A 367 30.39 75.79 -39.46
N ILE A 368 31.30 75.31 -40.31
CA ILE A 368 32.08 76.16 -41.21
C ILE A 368 31.24 76.45 -42.48
N LYS A 369 30.18 77.26 -42.32
CA LYS A 369 29.40 77.75 -43.46
C LYS A 369 30.22 78.77 -44.25
N PHE A 370 30.29 78.58 -45.56
CA PHE A 370 30.92 79.53 -46.48
C PHE A 370 30.15 80.86 -46.46
N SER A 371 30.83 81.99 -46.63
CA SER A 371 30.25 83.35 -46.50
C SER A 371 28.96 83.55 -47.31
N GLN A 372 28.85 82.89 -48.47
CA GLN A 372 27.72 82.97 -49.40
C GLN A 372 26.44 82.34 -48.84
N GLU A 373 26.56 81.16 -48.23
CA GLU A 373 25.44 80.38 -47.71
C GLU A 373 24.83 81.07 -46.46
N ARG A 374 25.69 81.72 -45.66
CA ARG A 374 25.27 82.53 -44.50
C ARG A 374 24.51 83.81 -44.91
N LEU A 375 24.83 84.36 -46.08
CA LEU A 375 24.13 85.52 -46.65
C LEU A 375 22.76 85.12 -47.23
N GLU A 376 22.66 83.94 -47.84
CA GLU A 376 21.41 83.38 -48.34
C GLU A 376 20.44 83.03 -47.23
N GLU A 377 20.91 82.39 -46.15
CA GLU A 377 20.09 82.14 -44.96
C GLU A 377 19.62 83.44 -44.31
N LYS A 378 20.46 84.48 -44.26
CA LYS A 378 20.03 85.81 -43.82
C LYS A 378 18.97 86.38 -44.74
N ARG A 379 19.12 86.30 -46.06
CA ARG A 379 18.11 86.75 -47.03
C ARG A 379 16.79 86.00 -46.87
N GLN A 380 16.82 84.68 -46.75
CA GLN A 380 15.62 83.88 -46.50
C GLN A 380 14.98 84.20 -45.15
N SER A 381 15.78 84.44 -44.10
CA SER A 381 15.27 84.88 -42.81
C SER A 381 14.64 86.28 -42.84
N ILE A 382 15.07 87.15 -43.77
CA ILE A 382 14.50 88.48 -43.99
C ILE A 382 13.23 88.39 -44.83
N LEU A 383 13.18 87.51 -45.84
CA LEU A 383 11.99 87.23 -46.65
C LEU A 383 10.85 86.59 -45.83
N ASN A 384 11.21 85.71 -44.89
CA ASN A 384 10.24 85.03 -44.03
C ASN A 384 9.86 85.85 -42.79
N LYS A 385 10.42 87.05 -42.61
CA LYS A 385 9.97 87.99 -41.59
C LYS A 385 8.80 88.80 -42.15
N PRO A 386 7.70 88.95 -41.40
CA PRO A 386 6.60 89.81 -41.81
C PRO A 386 7.10 91.26 -41.98
N ILE A 387 6.71 91.90 -43.08
CA ILE A 387 7.19 93.24 -43.50
C ILE A 387 6.68 94.36 -42.57
N PHE A 388 5.61 94.13 -41.82
CA PHE A 388 5.08 95.08 -40.84
C PHE A 388 5.35 94.58 -39.42
N SER A 389 6.01 95.40 -38.60
CA SER A 389 6.01 95.23 -37.15
C SER A 389 4.61 95.58 -36.65
N SER A 390 3.78 94.59 -36.32
CA SER A 390 2.51 94.84 -35.64
C SER A 390 2.82 95.45 -34.27
N SER A 391 2.66 96.75 -34.16
CA SER A 391 2.68 97.47 -32.89
C SER A 391 1.28 97.48 -32.28
N GLN A 392 1.22 97.08 -31.00
CA GLN A 392 0.15 97.25 -29.99
C GLN A 392 -0.91 96.14 -29.89
N PRO A 393 -1.57 95.99 -28.72
CA PRO A 393 -1.00 95.73 -27.39
C PRO A 393 -1.59 94.44 -26.79
N SER A 394 -1.05 94.03 -25.64
CA SER A 394 -1.49 92.90 -24.83
C SER A 394 -3.01 92.87 -24.58
N THR A 395 -3.71 91.84 -25.06
CA THR A 395 -4.67 91.06 -24.27
C THR A 395 -5.03 89.73 -24.97
N SER A 396 -5.24 88.71 -24.13
CA SER A 396 -5.88 87.41 -24.41
C SER A 396 -5.02 86.27 -25.02
N SER A 397 -4.61 85.38 -24.11
CA SER A 397 -4.75 83.91 -24.16
C SER A 397 -4.69 83.21 -25.53
N LYS A 398 -3.60 82.48 -25.77
CA LYS A 398 -3.59 81.00 -25.91
C LYS A 398 -2.18 80.49 -26.26
N ASN A 399 -1.79 79.45 -25.54
CA ASN A 399 -1.04 78.26 -25.94
C ASN A 399 0.01 78.39 -27.07
N GLY A 400 1.28 78.19 -26.69
CA GLY A 400 2.32 77.75 -27.61
C GLY A 400 3.66 78.40 -27.35
N THR A 401 4.48 77.84 -26.45
CA THR A 401 5.94 78.05 -26.54
C THR A 401 6.69 76.84 -26.03
N THR A 402 7.06 76.05 -27.01
CA THR A 402 8.22 75.17 -27.10
C THR A 402 9.47 75.69 -26.39
N GLN A 403 10.16 74.73 -25.76
CA GLN A 403 11.60 74.49 -25.92
C GLN A 403 12.52 75.71 -25.75
N LYS A 404 12.87 76.07 -24.51
CA LYS A 404 14.15 76.74 -24.22
C LYS A 404 14.65 76.65 -22.78
N ARG A 405 14.19 75.66 -22.00
CA ARG A 405 14.59 75.49 -20.58
C ARG A 405 15.19 74.13 -20.21
N LEU A 406 15.57 73.31 -21.18
CA LEU A 406 16.15 71.97 -20.96
C LEU A 406 17.63 71.81 -21.36
N LEU A 407 18.35 72.91 -21.63
CA LEU A 407 19.79 72.85 -21.96
C LEU A 407 20.74 73.42 -20.90
N LYS A 408 20.29 73.54 -19.65
CA LYS A 408 21.17 73.96 -18.55
C LYS A 408 21.07 73.05 -17.33
N MET A 409 21.29 71.74 -17.52
CA MET A 409 21.69 70.81 -16.45
C MET A 409 22.43 69.58 -17.02
N LYS A 410 23.61 69.81 -17.61
CA LYS A 410 24.67 68.81 -17.68
C LYS A 410 26.00 69.50 -17.38
N PHE A 411 26.42 69.43 -16.12
CA PHE A 411 27.81 69.21 -15.70
C PHE A 411 27.78 68.92 -14.20
N ARG A 412 27.77 67.64 -13.86
CA ARG A 412 28.54 67.12 -12.72
C ARG A 412 28.78 65.63 -12.99
N LYS A 413 30.01 65.35 -13.42
CA LYS A 413 30.64 64.05 -13.31
C LYS A 413 30.49 63.58 -11.85
N ASN A 414 30.17 62.31 -11.65
CA ASN A 414 30.79 61.57 -10.58
C ASN A 414 30.94 60.11 -11.03
N GLU A 415 32.19 59.77 -11.30
CA GLU A 415 32.73 58.42 -11.27
C GLU A 415 32.57 57.87 -9.84
N ARG A 416 32.27 56.57 -9.75
CA ARG A 416 32.61 55.61 -8.68
C ARG A 416 31.94 54.29 -9.09
N GLY A 417 32.64 53.22 -9.41
CA GLY A 417 33.95 52.79 -8.91
C GLY A 417 33.74 51.85 -7.73
N VAL A 418 33.91 50.57 -8.03
CA VAL A 418 33.91 49.34 -7.24
C VAL A 418 34.58 49.47 -5.85
N PHE A 419 34.05 48.67 -4.90
CA PHE A 419 34.66 48.11 -3.67
C PHE A 419 36.12 48.49 -3.34
N ASP A 420 36.38 48.99 -2.13
CA ASP A 420 37.51 48.55 -1.29
C ASP A 420 37.24 48.82 0.21
N SER A 421 37.89 47.98 1.00
CA SER A 421 37.82 47.61 2.41
C SER A 421 38.45 48.59 3.40
N GLY A 422 38.17 48.42 4.71
CA GLY A 422 39.10 48.82 5.78
C GLY A 422 38.52 49.58 6.99
N SER A 423 38.23 48.81 8.06
CA SER A 423 38.53 49.05 9.49
C SER A 423 38.27 50.39 10.22
N SER A 424 37.68 50.24 11.43
CA SER A 424 38.08 50.87 12.70
C SER A 424 37.28 52.05 13.30
N THR A 425 36.67 51.73 14.46
CA THR A 425 36.54 52.48 15.72
C THR A 425 35.45 53.52 15.99
N ARG A 426 34.56 53.09 16.91
CA ARG A 426 34.09 53.73 18.17
C ARG A 426 33.13 54.94 18.13
N GLY A 427 31.93 54.68 18.65
CA GLY A 427 31.39 55.38 19.82
C GLY A 427 30.22 56.34 19.57
N GLY A 428 29.06 56.05 20.18
CA GLY A 428 27.95 56.99 20.33
C GLY A 428 26.58 56.31 20.31
N ALA A 429 26.03 56.03 21.49
CA ALA A 429 24.70 55.49 21.68
C ALA A 429 23.62 56.54 21.42
N GLU A 430 22.48 56.14 20.84
CA GLU A 430 21.18 56.73 21.19
C GLU A 430 20.03 55.78 20.85
N GLN A 431 19.20 55.50 21.84
CA GLN A 431 17.99 54.70 21.71
C GLN A 431 16.81 55.59 21.33
N VAL A 432 15.97 55.15 20.40
CA VAL A 432 14.65 55.76 20.15
C VAL A 432 13.57 54.69 20.24
N THR A 433 12.64 54.89 21.15
CA THR A 433 11.51 54.00 21.49
C THR A 433 10.36 54.14 20.47
N PRO A 434 9.49 53.11 20.31
CA PRO A 434 8.41 53.12 19.35
C PRO A 434 7.18 53.79 19.99
N GLY A 435 7.07 55.10 19.81
CA GLY A 435 5.97 55.90 20.35
C GLY A 435 5.41 56.87 19.33
N SER A 436 5.15 56.44 18.11
CA SER A 436 4.41 57.23 17.13
C SER A 436 4.07 56.36 15.93
N LEU A 437 2.77 56.27 15.63
CA LEU A 437 2.08 55.72 14.46
C LEU A 437 1.08 54.63 14.86
N GLY A 438 -0.11 55.11 15.23
CA GLY A 438 -1.26 54.28 15.56
C GLY A 438 -1.72 53.46 14.38
N ILE A 439 -1.70 52.13 14.54
CA ILE A 439 -2.45 51.19 13.70
C ILE A 439 -3.05 50.12 14.63
N ILE A 440 -4.37 50.02 14.58
CA ILE A 440 -5.23 49.15 15.39
C ILE A 440 -5.10 47.69 14.93
N LYS A 441 -4.87 46.75 15.86
CA LYS A 441 -4.92 45.30 15.60
C LYS A 441 -6.36 44.86 15.31
N ARG A 442 -6.58 44.19 14.18
CA ARG A 442 -7.82 43.43 13.90
C ARG A 442 -7.54 41.95 14.10
N ILE A 443 -8.24 41.35 15.05
CA ILE A 443 -8.23 39.90 15.32
C ILE A 443 -8.94 39.19 14.16
N LYS A 444 -8.31 38.13 13.61
CA LYS A 444 -8.98 37.20 12.70
C LYS A 444 -9.00 35.81 13.33
N PHE A 445 -10.22 35.27 13.37
CA PHE A 445 -10.58 33.92 13.78
C PHE A 445 -9.98 32.85 12.85
N LYS A 446 -9.79 31.66 13.44
CA LYS A 446 -9.44 30.39 12.82
C LYS A 446 -10.37 30.02 11.67
N ASN A 447 -9.83 29.38 10.65
CA ASN A 447 -10.43 28.21 10.01
C ASN A 447 -9.31 27.25 9.64
N GLU A 448 -9.55 25.98 9.96
CA GLU A 448 -8.71 24.81 9.72
C GLU A 448 -8.91 24.35 8.28
N GLU A 449 -7.81 23.96 7.61
CA GLU A 449 -7.82 22.91 6.59
C GLU A 449 -6.38 22.37 6.42
N GLN A 450 -6.21 21.14 6.92
CA GLN A 450 -5.44 20.01 6.37
C GLN A 450 -4.11 20.29 5.65
N ASP A 451 -3.01 20.10 6.39
CA ASP A 451 -1.71 19.72 5.83
C ASP A 451 -1.49 18.22 6.02
N GLU A 452 -1.32 17.50 4.90
CA GLU A 452 -0.58 16.24 4.84
C GLU A 452 0.89 16.53 5.14
N ILE A 453 1.47 15.87 6.15
CA ILE A 453 2.92 15.72 6.26
C ILE A 453 3.27 14.27 6.56
N ASP A 454 3.93 13.71 5.56
CA ASP A 454 4.79 12.55 5.52
C ASP A 454 5.97 12.71 6.51
N VAL A 455 6.21 11.75 7.41
CA VAL A 455 7.47 11.67 8.17
C VAL A 455 7.97 10.24 8.25
N SER A 456 9.03 10.00 7.50
CA SER A 456 9.97 8.91 7.67
C SER A 456 10.89 9.11 8.89
N LYS A 457 11.29 7.97 9.47
CA LYS A 457 12.47 7.68 10.31
C LYS A 457 12.46 8.05 11.80
N LYS A 458 12.61 7.01 12.64
CA LYS A 458 13.55 6.98 13.78
C LYS A 458 14.13 5.57 14.01
N LYS A 459 15.46 5.47 13.96
CA LYS A 459 16.38 4.61 14.74
C LYS A 459 17.39 5.61 15.33
N ASN A 460 17.99 5.54 16.51
CA ASN A 460 18.05 4.66 17.68
C ASN A 460 18.53 5.60 18.82
N LEU A 461 18.29 5.29 20.09
CA LEU A 461 19.35 5.02 21.06
C LEU A 461 18.77 4.58 22.41
N SER A 462 19.62 3.88 23.12
CA SER A 462 19.44 2.87 24.16
C SER A 462 19.53 3.38 25.61
N ASN A 463 19.23 2.45 26.52
CA ASN A 463 19.58 2.35 27.95
C ASN A 463 18.63 2.99 28.96
N VAL A 464 17.92 2.14 29.74
CA VAL A 464 18.02 2.03 31.21
C VAL A 464 17.62 0.58 31.63
N LYS A 465 18.44 -0.02 32.51
CA LYS A 465 18.29 -1.32 33.19
C LYS A 465 17.33 -1.22 34.39
N TYR A 466 16.72 -2.35 34.79
CA TYR A 466 16.65 -2.90 36.18
C TYR A 466 15.71 -4.13 36.12
N GLU A 467 16.20 -5.36 36.24
CA GLU A 467 16.56 -6.14 37.45
C GLU A 467 15.37 -6.83 38.13
N SER A 468 15.58 -8.12 38.38
CA SER A 468 14.63 -9.17 38.75
C SER A 468 14.60 -9.37 40.26
N THR A 469 13.43 -9.61 40.86
CA THR A 469 13.29 -10.30 42.16
C THR A 469 11.96 -11.05 42.26
N GLU A 470 12.06 -12.18 42.97
CA GLU A 470 11.12 -13.29 43.14
C GLU A 470 10.06 -13.05 44.23
N LEU A 471 8.99 -13.88 44.24
CA LEU A 471 8.32 -14.57 45.39
C LEU A 471 6.97 -15.15 44.91
N LEU A 472 6.86 -16.47 44.64
CA LEU A 472 6.30 -17.56 45.48
C LEU A 472 4.75 -17.49 45.68
N CYS A 473 3.93 -18.52 45.47
CA CYS A 473 3.93 -19.93 45.92
C CYS A 473 2.86 -20.72 45.08
N GLY A 474 3.00 -21.97 44.60
CA GLY A 474 3.07 -23.30 45.26
C GLY A 474 1.78 -24.08 44.90
N ASN A 475 1.73 -25.28 44.29
CA ASN A 475 2.30 -26.56 44.71
C ASN A 475 2.25 -27.61 43.58
N GLN A 476 3.41 -28.27 43.39
CA GLN A 476 3.68 -29.71 43.19
C GLN A 476 2.56 -30.65 42.70
N ARG A 477 2.84 -31.44 41.65
CA ARG A 477 3.36 -32.84 41.79
C ARG A 477 3.59 -33.49 40.42
N ASN A 478 4.79 -34.06 40.27
CA ASN A 478 5.21 -34.92 39.17
C ASN A 478 4.42 -36.23 39.16
N LEU A 479 4.09 -36.75 37.97
CA LEU A 479 3.68 -38.14 37.76
C LEU A 479 4.74 -38.84 36.91
N THR A 480 5.59 -39.57 37.61
CA THR A 480 6.41 -40.67 37.11
C THR A 480 5.52 -41.85 36.70
N ALA A 481 5.92 -42.52 35.61
CA ALA A 481 5.36 -43.80 35.17
C ALA A 481 5.45 -44.89 36.25
N PRO A 482 4.56 -45.90 36.21
CA PRO A 482 4.88 -47.21 36.77
C PRO A 482 4.79 -48.34 35.74
N LYS A 483 5.60 -49.35 36.05
CA LYS A 483 5.82 -50.62 35.37
C LYS A 483 4.71 -51.63 35.67
N ASN A 484 4.66 -52.66 34.82
CA ASN A 484 3.92 -53.92 34.97
C ASN A 484 4.27 -54.67 36.26
N GLU A 485 3.26 -55.20 36.97
CA GLU A 485 3.33 -56.47 37.73
C GLU A 485 1.95 -57.17 37.71
N ASN A 486 2.00 -58.50 37.80
CA ASN A 486 0.93 -59.47 37.55
C ASN A 486 0.11 -59.85 38.80
N LEU A 487 -0.97 -60.63 38.56
CA LEU A 487 -1.82 -61.42 39.49
C LEU A 487 -2.83 -60.59 40.32
N SER A 488 -4.07 -61.03 40.57
CA SER A 488 -4.65 -62.38 40.62
C SER A 488 -6.15 -62.36 40.32
N ILE A 489 -6.62 -63.49 39.82
CA ILE A 489 -8.03 -63.85 39.62
C ILE A 489 -8.69 -64.06 40.99
N GLU A 490 -9.77 -63.35 41.28
CA GLU A 490 -10.81 -63.82 42.19
C GLU A 490 -12.16 -63.79 41.46
N LYS A 491 -12.78 -64.96 41.39
CA LYS A 491 -14.16 -65.16 40.98
C LYS A 491 -15.05 -64.66 42.12
N THR A 492 -16.00 -63.80 41.81
CA THR A 492 -17.24 -63.70 42.58
C THR A 492 -18.42 -63.79 41.63
N ASP A 493 -19.40 -64.53 42.11
CA ASP A 493 -20.45 -65.17 41.34
C ASP A 493 -21.55 -64.21 40.86
N LEU A 494 -22.18 -64.67 39.78
CA LEU A 494 -23.45 -64.27 39.19
C LEU A 494 -24.40 -63.47 40.09
N SER A 495 -24.69 -62.24 39.65
CA SER A 495 -26.08 -61.75 39.64
C SER A 495 -26.40 -61.19 38.25
N ASN A 496 -27.44 -61.76 37.64
CA ASN A 496 -27.94 -61.38 36.33
C ASN A 496 -28.48 -59.94 36.36
N GLY A 497 -27.63 -58.97 36.01
CA GLY A 497 -28.02 -57.62 35.65
C GLY A 497 -28.06 -57.48 34.13
N CYS A 498 -29.27 -57.50 33.56
CA CYS A 498 -29.51 -57.30 32.13
C CYS A 498 -28.83 -55.99 31.66
N LYS A 499 -27.77 -56.11 30.84
CA LYS A 499 -27.11 -54.94 30.25
C LYS A 499 -28.04 -54.33 29.20
N LEU A 500 -28.58 -53.14 29.50
CA LEU A 500 -29.36 -52.32 28.56
C LEU A 500 -28.48 -51.98 27.35
N THR A 501 -28.84 -52.51 26.20
CA THR A 501 -28.19 -52.25 24.90
C THR A 501 -29.11 -51.35 24.08
N ALA A 502 -28.56 -50.37 23.37
CA ALA A 502 -29.32 -49.43 22.55
C ALA A 502 -28.92 -49.59 21.08
N LEU A 503 -29.90 -49.59 20.18
CA LEU A 503 -29.72 -49.63 18.73
C LEU A 503 -29.61 -48.21 18.19
N VAL A 504 -28.56 -47.96 17.41
CA VAL A 504 -28.37 -46.78 16.57
C VAL A 504 -28.35 -47.27 15.13
N ALA A 505 -29.13 -46.68 14.24
CA ALA A 505 -29.08 -47.01 12.81
C ALA A 505 -27.84 -46.37 12.18
N ASP A 506 -26.99 -47.18 11.55
CA ASP A 506 -25.83 -46.73 10.78
C ASP A 506 -26.16 -46.86 9.29
N TYR A 507 -26.14 -45.75 8.55
CA TYR A 507 -26.34 -45.72 7.10
C TYR A 507 -25.22 -44.89 6.46
N GLY A 508 -24.24 -45.60 5.89
CA GLY A 508 -23.46 -45.11 4.75
C GLY A 508 -24.05 -45.70 3.48
N GLY A 509 -24.78 -44.90 2.69
CA GLY A 509 -25.37 -45.38 1.44
C GLY A 509 -26.12 -44.30 0.68
N ASP A 510 -25.62 -44.00 -0.52
CA ASP A 510 -26.17 -43.11 -1.52
C ASP A 510 -27.64 -43.40 -1.85
N SER A 511 -28.46 -42.34 -1.86
CA SER A 511 -29.74 -42.32 -2.57
C SER A 511 -29.75 -41.13 -3.54
N SER A 512 -29.04 -41.31 -4.65
CA SER A 512 -29.27 -40.56 -5.88
C SER A 512 -30.46 -41.19 -6.63
N SER A 513 -31.51 -40.41 -6.88
CA SER A 513 -32.36 -40.60 -8.08
C SER A 513 -33.19 -39.34 -8.31
N ASP A 514 -32.86 -38.67 -9.40
CA ASP A 514 -33.74 -38.18 -10.45
C ASP A 514 -35.04 -37.46 -10.04
N THR A 515 -35.06 -36.16 -10.38
CA THR A 515 -36.30 -35.42 -10.64
C THR A 515 -36.58 -35.45 -12.14
N PRO A 516 -37.77 -35.90 -12.60
CA PRO A 516 -38.33 -35.37 -13.82
C PRO A 516 -38.98 -34.00 -13.54
N ASP A 517 -39.06 -33.21 -14.61
CA ASP A 517 -39.62 -31.85 -14.79
C ASP A 517 -38.72 -30.65 -14.43
#